data_AF-A0A1F9B1E3-F1
#
_entry.id   AF-A0A1F9B1E3-F1
#
_cell.length_a   1.000
_cell.length_b   1.000
_cell.length_c   1.000
_cell.angle_alpha   90.00
_cell.angle_beta   90.00
_cell.angle_gamma   90.00
#
_symmetry.space_group_name_H-M   'P 1'
#
loop_
_entity.id
_entity.type
_entity.pdbx_description
1 polymer ?
#
loop_
_entity_poly.entity_id
_entity_poly.type
_entity_poly.pdbx_seq_one_letter_code
_entity_poly.pdbx_strand_id
1 'polypeptide(L)'
;MDGARVKRIVEWKYWSAFPNAAQQRMEICNSGIYAARRKDLLPYLSVLRSRPHVVSKERDGAMIQLEEYFITDLVEFLDHDGKSVGCIVAEDEEEVMGVDDLSALQRAQEKFKALQTTSQG
;
A
#
# COMPACT_ATOMS: atom_id res chain seq x y z
N MET A 1 11.72 -7.11 -2.93
CA MET A 1 12.53 -6.02 -3.51
C MET A 1 13.81 -6.61 -4.09
N ASP A 2 14.55 -5.84 -4.87
CA ASP A 2 15.88 -6.18 -5.38
C ASP A 2 16.82 -4.99 -5.10
N GLY A 3 17.57 -5.08 -4.00
CA GLY A 3 18.18 -3.91 -3.37
C GLY A 3 17.12 -2.85 -3.02
N ALA A 4 17.33 -1.61 -3.44
CA ALA A 4 16.39 -0.50 -3.25
C ALA A 4 15.21 -0.48 -4.25
N ARG A 5 15.19 -1.39 -5.24
CA ARG A 5 14.15 -1.43 -6.29
C ARG A 5 12.95 -2.25 -5.84
N VAL A 6 11.77 -1.65 -5.94
CA VAL A 6 10.49 -2.32 -5.68
C VAL A 6 9.96 -2.87 -6.99
N LYS A 7 9.80 -4.21 -7.07
CA LYS A 7 9.31 -4.90 -8.27
C LYS A 7 7.78 -5.00 -8.32
N ARG A 8 7.15 -5.15 -7.15
CA ARG A 8 5.70 -5.23 -6.97
C ARG A 8 5.35 -5.05 -5.50
N ILE A 9 4.08 -4.77 -5.22
CA ILE A 9 3.48 -4.80 -3.90
C ILE A 9 2.44 -5.92 -3.91
N VAL A 10 2.36 -6.69 -2.83
CA VAL A 10 1.45 -7.84 -2.73
C VAL A 10 0.37 -7.51 -1.72
N GLU A 11 -0.88 -7.50 -2.15
CA GLU A 11 -2.03 -7.28 -1.26
C GLU A 11 -2.14 -8.39 -0.22
N TRP A 12 -2.59 -8.03 0.99
CA TRP A 12 -2.67 -8.94 2.14
C TRP A 12 -3.38 -10.26 1.82
N LYS A 13 -4.45 -10.22 1.03
CA LYS A 13 -5.22 -11.41 0.61
C LYS A 13 -4.38 -12.43 -0.14
N TYR A 14 -3.43 -11.98 -0.97
CA TYR A 14 -2.54 -12.87 -1.71
C TYR A 14 -1.34 -13.27 -0.86
N TRP A 15 -0.82 -12.36 -0.06
CA TRP A 15 0.28 -12.63 0.86
C TRP A 15 -0.07 -13.70 1.90
N SER A 16 -1.27 -13.65 2.48
CA SER A 16 -1.72 -14.60 3.51
C SER A 16 -1.85 -16.03 2.98
N ALA A 17 -1.96 -16.19 1.66
CA ALA A 17 -1.99 -17.50 0.99
C ALA A 17 -0.59 -18.05 0.65
N PHE A 18 0.49 -17.28 0.83
CA PHE A 18 1.85 -17.75 0.56
C PHE A 18 2.36 -18.71 1.65
N PRO A 19 3.31 -19.60 1.33
CA PRO A 19 3.99 -20.40 2.35
C PRO A 19 4.69 -19.51 3.38
N ASN A 20 4.77 -19.96 4.65
CA ASN A 20 5.39 -19.21 5.75
C ASN A 20 6.80 -18.70 5.41
N ALA A 21 7.62 -19.53 4.76
CA ALA A 21 8.97 -19.15 4.35
C ALA A 21 8.99 -17.96 3.37
N ALA A 22 7.94 -17.79 2.55
CA ALA A 22 7.79 -16.65 1.65
C ALA A 22 7.24 -15.42 2.36
N GLN A 23 6.30 -15.61 3.28
CA GLN A 23 5.77 -14.53 4.12
C GLN A 23 6.88 -13.86 4.94
N GLN A 24 7.74 -14.65 5.59
CA GLN A 24 8.85 -14.19 6.43
C GLN A 24 9.92 -13.39 5.68
N ARG A 25 9.99 -13.48 4.35
CA ARG A 25 10.93 -12.68 3.54
C ARG A 25 10.37 -11.31 3.16
N MET A 26 9.12 -11.01 3.53
CA MET A 26 8.43 -9.76 3.21
C MET A 26 8.22 -8.96 4.49
N GLU A 27 9.27 -8.28 4.93
CA GLU A 27 9.32 -7.56 6.21
C GLU A 27 8.84 -6.11 6.11
N ILE A 28 8.68 -5.59 4.87
CA ILE A 28 8.28 -4.21 4.62
C ILE A 28 6.82 -4.17 4.20
N CYS A 29 6.03 -3.40 4.94
CA CYS A 29 4.62 -3.13 4.65
C CYS A 29 4.47 -1.84 3.84
N ASN A 30 3.50 -1.83 2.92
CA ASN A 30 3.10 -0.61 2.22
C ASN A 30 2.22 0.23 3.16
N SER A 31 2.60 1.49 3.39
CA SER A 31 1.87 2.44 4.24
C SER A 31 0.73 3.19 3.51
N GLY A 32 0.56 2.98 2.21
CA GLY A 32 -0.45 3.69 1.41
C GLY A 32 -0.04 5.09 0.97
N ILE A 33 1.22 5.48 1.18
CA ILE A 33 1.76 6.79 0.79
C ILE A 33 2.63 6.65 -0.46
N TYR A 34 2.32 7.42 -1.50
CA TYR A 34 3.01 7.33 -2.79
C TYR A 34 3.47 8.70 -3.28
N ALA A 35 4.70 8.74 -3.80
CA ALA A 35 5.24 9.91 -4.48
C ALA A 35 5.61 9.53 -5.92
N ALA A 36 5.14 10.31 -6.89
CA ALA A 36 5.44 10.07 -8.30
C ALA A 36 5.60 11.38 -9.07
N ARG A 37 6.44 11.35 -10.11
CA ARG A 37 6.49 12.44 -11.09
C ARG A 37 5.27 12.33 -11.99
N ARG A 38 4.51 13.41 -12.13
CA ARG A 38 3.30 13.47 -12.98
C ARG A 38 3.53 12.90 -14.39
N LYS A 39 4.66 13.25 -15.03
CA LYS A 39 5.02 12.80 -16.38
C LYS A 39 5.21 11.27 -16.49
N ASP A 40 5.57 10.62 -15.40
CA ASP A 40 5.78 9.18 -15.36
C ASP A 40 4.48 8.47 -14.93
N LEU A 41 3.67 9.07 -14.05
CA LEU A 41 2.43 8.48 -13.54
C LEU A 41 1.28 8.51 -14.57
N LEU A 42 1.01 9.68 -15.17
CA LEU A 42 -0.20 9.87 -15.98
C LEU A 42 -0.35 8.88 -17.16
N PRO A 43 0.72 8.54 -17.91
CA PRO A 43 0.61 7.56 -19.00
C PRO A 43 0.15 6.17 -18.52
N TYR A 44 0.46 5.81 -17.28
CA TYR A 44 0.13 4.49 -16.73
C TYR A 44 -1.29 4.40 -16.18
N LEU A 45 -2.02 5.52 -16.01
CA LEU A 45 -3.43 5.47 -15.62
C LEU A 45 -4.30 4.76 -16.67
N SER A 46 -3.96 4.93 -17.96
CA SER A 46 -4.63 4.20 -19.05
C SER A 46 -4.31 2.71 -19.02
N VAL A 47 -3.08 2.33 -18.66
CA VAL A 47 -2.67 0.93 -18.49
C VAL A 47 -3.43 0.29 -17.33
N LEU A 48 -3.51 0.99 -16.19
CA LEU A 48 -4.27 0.54 -15.02
C LEU A 48 -5.74 0.31 -15.36
N ARG A 49 -6.38 1.27 -16.06
CA ARG A 49 -7.77 1.13 -16.52
C ARG A 49 -8.00 -0.10 -17.39
N SER A 50 -7.00 -0.54 -18.16
CA SER A 50 -7.15 -1.71 -19.04
C SER A 50 -7.03 -3.06 -18.31
N ARG A 51 -6.68 -3.06 -17.01
CA ARG A 51 -6.37 -4.26 -16.22
C ARG A 51 -7.09 -4.24 -14.85
N PRO A 52 -8.44 -4.22 -14.82
CA PRO A 52 -9.17 -4.24 -13.56
C PRO A 52 -9.02 -5.57 -12.81
N HIS A 53 -9.05 -5.51 -11.49
CA HIS A 53 -9.37 -6.65 -10.64
C HIS A 53 -10.89 -6.80 -10.60
N VAL A 54 -11.43 -7.87 -11.17
CA VAL A 54 -12.88 -8.13 -11.14
C VAL A 54 -13.22 -8.89 -9.86
N VAL A 55 -14.03 -8.27 -9.00
CA VAL A 55 -14.48 -8.86 -7.73
C VAL A 55 -15.99 -8.98 -7.68
N SER A 56 -16.49 -10.09 -7.14
CA SER A 56 -17.91 -10.30 -6.93
C SER A 56 -18.28 -9.92 -5.49
N LYS A 57 -19.25 -9.02 -5.31
CA LYS A 57 -19.78 -8.62 -3.98
C LYS A 57 -21.29 -8.82 -3.93
N GLU A 58 -21.81 -9.17 -2.77
CA GLU A 58 -23.25 -9.19 -2.53
C GLU A 58 -23.72 -7.78 -2.17
N ARG A 59 -24.75 -7.29 -2.85
CA ARG A 59 -25.40 -6.02 -2.56
C ARG A 59 -26.91 -6.21 -2.70
N ASP A 60 -27.64 -5.94 -1.62
CA ASP A 60 -29.10 -6.09 -1.57
C ASP A 60 -29.59 -7.49 -2.00
N GLY A 61 -28.86 -8.55 -1.63
CA GLY A 61 -29.16 -9.94 -1.98
C GLY A 61 -28.82 -10.34 -3.43
N ALA A 62 -28.23 -9.43 -4.23
CA ALA A 62 -27.77 -9.71 -5.58
C ALA A 62 -26.23 -9.74 -5.65
N MET A 63 -25.69 -10.70 -6.41
CA MET A 63 -24.26 -10.72 -6.73
C MET A 63 -23.96 -9.73 -7.85
N ILE A 64 -23.12 -8.74 -7.56
CA ILE A 64 -22.64 -7.75 -8.54
C ILE A 64 -21.15 -7.92 -8.77
N GLN A 65 -20.71 -7.68 -10.00
CA GLN A 65 -19.29 -7.60 -10.35
C GLN A 65 -18.83 -6.14 -10.31
N LEU A 66 -17.69 -5.91 -9.68
CA LEU A 66 -17.04 -4.62 -9.59
C LEU A 66 -15.65 -4.72 -10.17
N GLU A 67 -15.23 -3.65 -10.85
CA GLU A 67 -13.85 -3.45 -11.27
C GLU A 67 -13.14 -2.61 -10.21
N GLU A 68 -12.13 -3.19 -9.57
CA GLU A 68 -11.25 -2.52 -8.62
C GLU A 68 -9.88 -2.26 -9.27
N TYR A 69 -9.31 -1.10 -8.98
CA TYR A 69 -8.04 -0.66 -9.54
C TYR A 69 -7.14 -0.21 -8.40
N PHE A 70 -5.96 -0.83 -8.26
CA PHE A 70 -5.02 -0.48 -7.19
C PHE A 70 -3.86 0.32 -7.76
N ILE A 71 -3.57 1.47 -7.14
CA ILE A 71 -2.42 2.28 -7.54
C ILE A 71 -1.09 1.52 -7.35
N THR A 72 -1.08 0.49 -6.48
CA THR A 72 0.04 -0.40 -6.21
C THR A 72 0.41 -1.28 -7.40
N ASP A 73 -0.55 -1.64 -8.26
CA ASP A 73 -0.31 -2.40 -9.50
C ASP A 73 0.62 -1.65 -10.46
N LEU A 74 0.63 -0.31 -10.38
CA LEU A 74 1.52 0.50 -11.21
C LEU A 74 2.99 0.20 -10.95
N VAL A 75 3.35 -0.25 -9.75
CA VAL A 75 4.74 -0.63 -9.44
C VAL A 75 5.21 -1.76 -10.35
N GLU A 76 4.37 -2.77 -10.55
CA GLU A 76 4.69 -3.91 -11.41
C GLU A 76 4.70 -3.52 -12.89
N PHE A 77 3.78 -2.66 -13.33
CA PHE A 77 3.76 -2.17 -14.71
C PHE A 77 4.98 -1.31 -15.05
N LEU A 78 5.36 -0.42 -14.13
CA LEU A 78 6.55 0.41 -14.26
C LEU A 78 7.83 -0.45 -14.28
N ASP A 79 7.92 -1.45 -13.40
CA ASP A 79 9.07 -2.37 -13.34
C ASP A 79 9.25 -3.14 -14.65
N HIS A 80 8.14 -3.66 -15.21
CA HIS A 80 8.12 -4.40 -16.48
C HIS A 80 8.63 -3.56 -17.66
N ASP A 81 8.29 -2.27 -17.68
CA ASP A 81 8.71 -1.33 -18.72
C ASP A 81 10.10 -0.71 -18.45
N GLY A 82 10.84 -1.24 -17.47
CA GLY A 82 12.19 -0.81 -17.14
C GLY A 82 12.27 0.52 -16.39
N LYS A 83 11.16 1.03 -15.87
CA LYS A 83 11.15 2.20 -14.97
C LYS A 83 11.58 1.78 -13.58
N SER A 84 12.34 2.65 -12.90
CA SER A 84 12.76 2.41 -11.52
C SER A 84 11.72 2.91 -10.54
N VAL A 85 11.24 2.03 -9.67
CA VAL A 85 10.44 2.36 -8.49
C VAL A 85 11.25 2.02 -7.25
N GLY A 86 11.34 2.97 -6.31
CA GLY A 86 11.98 2.78 -5.01
C GLY A 86 10.99 3.01 -3.87
N CYS A 87 11.43 2.80 -2.64
CA CYS A 87 10.68 3.15 -1.44
C CYS A 87 11.58 3.86 -0.42
N ILE A 88 10.95 4.57 0.51
CA ILE A 88 11.56 5.09 1.72
C ILE A 88 10.92 4.32 2.86
N VAL A 89 11.75 3.73 3.73
CA VAL A 89 11.28 3.02 4.92
C VAL A 89 11.23 4.03 6.06
N ALA A 90 10.08 4.14 6.72
CA ALA A 90 9.94 4.98 7.90
C ALA A 90 10.74 4.37 9.06
N GLU A 91 11.47 5.21 9.81
CA GLU A 91 12.20 4.77 11.00
C GLU A 91 11.25 4.49 12.17
N ASP A 92 10.18 5.28 12.29
CA ASP A 92 9.09 5.10 13.25
C ASP A 92 7.81 4.70 12.50
N GLU A 93 7.28 3.51 12.80
CA GLU A 93 6.03 3.01 12.23
C GLU A 93 4.86 3.95 12.53
N GLU A 94 4.88 4.67 13.66
CA GLU A 94 3.78 5.55 14.08
C GLU A 94 3.64 6.80 13.19
N GLU A 95 4.67 7.17 12.42
CA GLU A 95 4.58 8.26 11.44
C GLU A 95 3.71 7.92 10.24
N VAL A 96 3.55 6.63 9.95
CA VAL A 96 2.89 6.13 8.73
C VAL A 96 1.81 5.09 9.02
N MET A 97 1.48 4.85 10.29
CA MET A 97 0.44 3.89 10.65
C MET A 97 -0.96 4.36 10.21
N GLY A 98 -1.78 3.41 9.74
CA GLY A 98 -3.20 3.64 9.50
C GLY A 98 -3.99 3.72 10.81
N VAL A 99 -5.09 4.47 10.80
CA VAL A 99 -6.04 4.57 11.91
C VAL A 99 -7.39 4.02 11.45
N ASP A 100 -7.47 2.70 11.41
CA ASP A 100 -8.60 1.99 10.82
C ASP A 100 -9.52 1.32 11.87
N ASP A 101 -9.10 1.31 13.14
CA ASP A 101 -9.87 0.78 14.26
C ASP A 101 -9.68 1.60 15.56
N LEU A 102 -10.42 1.22 16.61
CA LEU A 102 -10.38 1.91 17.91
C LEU A 102 -9.01 1.83 18.59
N SER A 103 -8.31 0.70 18.46
CA SER A 103 -7.00 0.50 19.09
C SER A 103 -5.95 1.39 18.43
N ALA A 104 -5.96 1.45 17.09
CA ALA A 104 -5.12 2.34 16.31
C ALA A 104 -5.40 3.81 16.65
N LEU A 105 -6.68 4.18 16.84
CA LEU A 105 -7.06 5.54 17.24
C LEU A 105 -6.51 5.92 18.62
N GLN A 106 -6.62 5.01 19.60
CA GLN A 106 -6.08 5.23 20.94
C GLN A 106 -4.56 5.42 20.92
N ARG A 107 -3.84 4.55 20.19
CA ARG A 107 -2.38 4.63 20.03
C ARG A 107 -1.96 5.97 19.40
N ALA A 108 -2.62 6.39 18.32
CA ALA A 108 -2.35 7.68 17.68
C ALA A 108 -2.56 8.85 18.65
N GLN A 109 -3.66 8.85 19.42
CA GLN A 109 -3.96 9.89 20.39
C GLN A 109 -2.92 9.98 21.52
N GLU A 110 -2.43 8.84 22.02
CA GLU A 110 -1.38 8.78 23.04
C GLU A 110 -0.08 9.40 22.53
N LYS A 111 0.34 9.04 21.31
CA LYS A 111 1.53 9.62 20.66
C LYS A 111 1.41 11.14 20.49
N PHE A 112 0.26 11.63 20.00
CA PHE A 112 0.02 13.07 19.84
C PHE A 112 0.07 13.84 21.17
N LYS A 113 -0.51 13.29 22.25
CA LYS A 113 -0.44 13.89 23.60
C LYS A 113 0.99 13.97 24.13
N ALA A 114 1.77 12.91 23.92
CA ALA A 114 3.17 12.88 24.33
C ALA A 114 3.97 14.00 23.63
N LEU A 115 3.83 14.13 22.31
CA LEU A 115 4.51 15.17 21.52
C LEU A 115 4.14 16.61 21.94
N GLN A 116 2.88 16.86 22.28
CA GLN A 116 2.42 18.17 22.77
C GLN A 116 3.02 18.52 24.13
N THR A 117 3.23 17.52 24.98
CA THR A 117 3.83 17.71 26.32
C THR A 117 5.33 17.99 26.21
N THR A 118 6.02 17.35 25.27
CA THR A 118 7.46 17.58 25.01
C THR A 118 7.73 18.94 24.34
N SER A 119 6.76 19.50 23.61
CA SER A 119 6.91 20.79 22.91
C SER A 119 6.63 22.02 23.80
N GLN A 120 6.20 21.84 25.05
CA GLN A 120 5.95 22.90 26.03
C GLN A 120 6.98 22.96 27.17
N GLY A 121 8.07 22.19 27.08
CA GLY A 121 9.15 22.13 28.07
C GLY A 121 10.45 22.74 27.59
#